data_AF-A0A946WK06-F1
#
_entry.id   AF-A0A946WK06-F1
#
_cell.length_a   1.000
_cell.length_b   1.000
_cell.length_c   1.000
_cell.angle_alpha   90.00
_cell.angle_beta   90.00
_cell.angle_gamma   90.00
#
_symmetry.space_group_name_H-M   'P 1'
#
loop_
_entity.id
_entity.type
_entity.pdbx_description
1 polymer ?
#
loop_
_entity_poly.entity_id
_entity_poly.type
_entity_poly.pdbx_seq_one_letter_code
_entity_poly.pdbx_strand_id
1 'polypeptide(L)' 'RQHDGTKNWYVTSGNSFIASVEFGDKVRAKALMAGGLNGDPTSDHFFDQGEMYGKGTFRDVHFYREDVEANMERSYHPGE' A
#
# COMPACT_ATOMS: atom_id res chain seq x y z
N ARG A 1 3.65 10.12 20.56
CA ARG A 1 3.94 10.11 22.02
C ARG A 1 4.37 8.70 22.41
N GLN A 2 5.21 8.52 23.42
CA GLN A 2 5.39 7.18 23.99
C GLN A 2 4.08 6.77 24.65
N HIS A 3 3.67 5.53 24.44
CA HIS A 3 2.47 4.98 25.07
C HIS A 3 2.87 4.30 26.38
N ASP A 4 2.03 4.41 27.40
CA ASP A 4 2.31 3.80 28.70
C ASP A 4 2.52 2.28 28.51
N GLY A 5 3.61 1.77 29.07
CA GLY A 5 4.00 0.36 28.95
C GLY A 5 4.81 0.00 27.68
N THR A 6 5.10 0.93 26.77
CA THR A 6 5.94 0.63 25.59
C THR A 6 7.40 1.00 25.81
N LYS A 7 8.33 0.12 25.41
CA LYS A 7 9.78 0.40 25.43
C LYS A 7 10.21 1.37 24.32
N ASN A 8 9.57 1.27 23.16
CA ASN A 8 9.88 2.08 21.98
C ASN A 8 8.77 3.10 21.69
N TRP A 9 9.09 4.05 20.81
CA TRP A 9 8.14 5.01 20.27
C TRP A 9 7.46 4.40 19.05
N TYR A 10 6.18 4.07 19.20
CA TYR A 10 5.37 3.57 18.09
C TYR A 10 4.58 4.74 17.48
N VAL A 11 4.60 4.83 16.16
CA VAL A 11 3.85 5.84 15.42
C VAL A 11 2.38 5.47 15.46
N THR A 12 1.54 6.35 16.01
CA THR A 12 0.07 6.18 16.06
C THR A 12 -0.68 7.17 15.17
N SER A 13 0.06 8.03 14.47
CA SER A 13 -0.47 9.08 13.60
C SER A 13 0.61 9.52 12.62
N GLY A 14 0.23 9.80 11.38
CA GLY A 14 1.15 10.19 10.31
C GLY A 14 0.55 9.85 8.95
N ASN A 15 1.37 9.91 7.91
CA ASN A 15 0.93 9.50 6.57
C ASN A 15 0.65 8.00 6.57
N SER A 16 -0.58 7.62 6.25
CA SER A 16 -1.00 6.23 6.10
C SER A 16 -0.89 5.77 4.65
N PHE A 17 -1.37 6.61 3.74
CA PHE A 17 -1.36 6.40 2.30
C PHE A 17 -0.83 7.65 1.60
N ILE A 18 0.05 7.45 0.62
CA ILE A 18 0.62 8.52 -0.20
C ILE A 18 0.40 8.15 -1.66
N ALA A 19 -0.08 9.11 -2.45
CA ALA A 19 -0.20 8.96 -3.89
C ALA A 19 0.22 10.26 -4.60
N SER A 20 0.88 10.10 -5.73
CA SER A 20 1.14 11.16 -6.71
C SER A 20 0.55 10.74 -8.04
N VAL A 21 -0.19 11.65 -8.69
CA VAL A 21 -0.94 11.38 -9.91
C VAL A 21 -0.58 12.43 -10.95
N GLU A 22 -0.20 11.95 -12.13
CA GLU A 22 0.05 12.72 -13.33
C GLU A 22 -1.16 12.60 -14.27
N PHE A 23 -1.72 13.74 -14.68
CA PHE A 23 -2.85 13.82 -15.60
C PHE A 23 -2.37 14.26 -16.99
N GLY A 24 -2.06 13.29 -17.84
CA GLY A 24 -1.83 13.48 -19.28
C GLY A 24 -2.88 12.74 -20.11
N ASP A 25 -2.56 12.46 -21.37
CA ASP A 25 -3.43 11.65 -22.27
C ASP A 25 -3.74 10.27 -21.68
N LYS A 26 -2.81 9.73 -20.88
CA LYS A 26 -3.03 8.59 -19.98
C LYS A 26 -2.65 8.97 -18.54
N VAL A 27 -3.45 8.54 -17.58
CA VAL A 27 -3.18 8.72 -16.14
C VAL A 27 -2.02 7.83 -15.74
N ARG A 28 -1.05 8.41 -15.01
CA ARG A 28 0.02 7.65 -14.38
C ARG A 28 0.03 7.99 -12.90
N ALA A 29 0.14 6.98 -12.05
CA ALA A 29 0.17 7.20 -10.62
C ALA A 29 1.17 6.28 -9.93
N LYS A 30 1.78 6.83 -8.89
CA LYS A 30 2.67 6.14 -7.96
C LYS A 30 2.03 6.22 -6.58
N ALA A 31 1.99 5.10 -5.86
CA ALA A 31 1.37 5.03 -4.54
C ALA A 31 2.22 4.25 -3.55
N LEU A 32 1.94 4.44 -2.26
CA LEU A 32 2.65 3.77 -1.16
C LEU A 32 1.76 3.72 0.09
N MET A 33 1.70 2.55 0.72
CA MET A 33 1.12 2.34 2.05
C MET A 33 2.25 2.25 3.09
N ALA A 34 2.05 2.80 4.28
CA ALA A 34 3.07 2.77 5.34
C ALA A 34 3.36 1.36 5.93
N GLY A 35 2.55 0.35 5.58
CA GLY A 35 2.71 -1.03 6.02
C GLY A 35 2.27 -2.00 4.92
N GLY A 36 1.04 -2.49 4.99
CA GLY A 36 0.44 -3.34 3.98
C GLY A 36 -1.06 -3.10 3.86
N LEU A 37 -1.73 -3.86 3.00
CA LEU A 37 -3.18 -3.74 2.74
C LEU A 37 -4.03 -4.69 3.60
N ASN A 38 -3.41 -5.62 4.32
CA ASN A 38 -4.11 -6.57 5.18
C ASN A 38 -3.73 -6.37 6.66
N GLY A 39 -4.72 -6.41 7.54
CA GLY A 39 -4.51 -6.29 8.99
C GLY A 39 -4.13 -7.61 9.68
N ASP A 40 -4.23 -8.74 9.00
CA ASP A 40 -3.83 -10.06 9.52
C ASP A 40 -2.29 -10.18 9.54
N PRO A 41 -1.65 -10.36 10.72
CA PRO A 41 -0.19 -10.51 10.82
C PRO A 41 0.40 -11.69 10.05
N THR A 42 -0.43 -12.66 9.64
CA THR A 42 0.00 -13.84 8.87
C THR A 42 -0.13 -13.65 7.36
N SER A 43 -0.75 -12.56 6.90
CA SER A 43 -0.86 -12.25 5.48
C SER A 43 0.47 -11.72 4.93
N ASP A 44 0.81 -12.16 3.71
CA ASP A 44 1.95 -11.60 2.96
C ASP A 44 1.80 -10.08 2.75
N HIS A 45 0.57 -9.57 2.72
CA HIS A 45 0.27 -8.14 2.59
C HIS A 45 0.11 -7.41 3.93
N PHE A 46 0.64 -7.93 5.03
CA PHE A 46 0.63 -7.24 6.33
C PHE A 46 1.62 -6.07 6.38
N PHE A 47 2.83 -6.26 5.83
CA PHE A 47 3.93 -5.29 5.94
C PHE A 47 4.83 -5.24 4.69
N ASP A 48 4.36 -5.75 3.56
CA ASP A 48 5.09 -5.83 2.29
C ASP A 48 5.55 -4.47 1.72
N GLN A 49 4.88 -3.38 2.06
CA GLN A 49 5.28 -2.02 1.66
C GLN A 49 6.00 -1.24 2.78
N GLY A 50 6.18 -1.80 3.97
CA GLY A 50 6.81 -1.10 5.10
C GLY A 50 8.26 -0.68 4.82
N GLU A 51 9.04 -1.55 4.17
CA GLU A 51 10.40 -1.21 3.73
C GLU A 51 10.39 -0.14 2.62
N MET A 52 9.45 -0.24 1.68
CA MET A 52 9.26 0.75 0.63
C MET A 52 8.98 2.13 1.21
N TYR A 53 8.16 2.21 2.27
CA TYR A 53 7.86 3.44 2.98
C TYR A 53 9.10 4.04 3.65
N GLY A 54 9.92 3.22 4.30
CA GLY A 54 11.17 3.67 4.90
C GLY A 54 12.19 4.19 3.88
N LYS A 55 12.15 3.69 2.64
CA LYS A 55 13.05 4.07 1.54
C LYS A 55 12.48 5.15 0.61
N GLY A 56 11.19 5.48 0.73
CA GLY A 56 10.51 6.36 -0.22
C GLY A 56 10.34 5.76 -1.62
N THR A 57 10.29 4.43 -1.73
CA THR A 57 10.06 3.73 -3.00
C THR A 57 8.56 3.58 -3.22
N PHE A 58 8.05 4.05 -4.35
CA PHE A 58 6.62 3.96 -4.67
C PHE A 58 6.35 2.82 -5.65
N ARG A 59 5.23 2.11 -5.45
CA ARG A 59 4.72 1.15 -6.43
C ARG A 59 3.96 1.87 -7.54
N ASP A 60 3.91 1.23 -8.70
CA ASP A 60 2.99 1.64 -9.76
C ASP A 60 1.53 1.38 -9.35
N VAL A 61 0.63 2.26 -9.80
CA VAL A 61 -0.81 2.05 -9.71
C VAL A 61 -1.29 1.50 -11.04
N HIS A 62 -1.72 0.25 -11.04
CA HIS A 62 -2.34 -0.39 -12.19
C HIS A 62 -3.78 0.13 -12.34
N PHE A 63 -3.95 1.19 -13.12
CA PHE A 63 -5.25 1.85 -13.31
C PHE A 63 -6.00 1.30 -14.53
N TYR A 64 -5.30 0.97 -15.60
CA TYR A 64 -5.91 0.43 -16.82
C TYR A 64 -6.12 -1.07 -16.72
N ARG A 65 -7.12 -1.57 -17.46
CA ARG A 65 -7.57 -2.97 -17.36
C ARG A 65 -6.43 -3.94 -17.66
N GLU A 66 -5.67 -3.67 -18.70
CA GLU A 66 -4.51 -4.44 -19.13
C GLU A 66 -3.44 -4.53 -18.03
N ASP A 67 -3.18 -3.43 -17.31
CA ASP A 67 -2.22 -3.40 -16.21
C ASP A 67 -2.72 -4.22 -15.03
N VAL A 68 -4.02 -4.12 -14.72
CA VAL A 68 -4.65 -4.91 -13.64
C VAL A 68 -4.59 -6.39 -13.98
N GLU A 69 -4.98 -6.79 -15.19
CA GLU A 69 -4.97 -8.20 -15.62
C GLU A 69 -3.55 -8.78 -15.62
N ALA A 70 -2.53 -8.01 -16.00
CA ALA A 70 -1.14 -8.45 -16.01
C ALA A 70 -0.53 -8.62 -14.61
N ASN A 71 -1.08 -7.96 -13.58
CA ASN A 71 -0.54 -7.94 -12.21
C ASN A 71 -1.51 -8.51 -11.17
N MET A 72 -2.59 -9.18 -11.60
CA MET A 72 -3.62 -9.71 -10.72
C MET A 72 -3.16 -10.99 -10.02
N GLU A 73 -3.22 -11.01 -8.69
CA GLU A 73 -2.98 -12.23 -7.90
C GLU A 73 -4.24 -13.06 -7.70
N ARG A 74 -5.41 -12.40 -7.61
CA ARG A 74 -6.69 -13.05 -7.37
C ARG A 74 -7.84 -12.31 -8.07
N SER A 75 -8.76 -13.09 -8.63
CA SER A 75 -10.08 -12.62 -9.07
C SER A 75 -11.16 -13.15 -8.12
N TYR A 76 -12.26 -12.42 -8.01
CA TYR A 76 -13.42 -12.78 -7.21
C TYR A 76 -14.68 -12.28 -7.89
N HIS A 77 -15.72 -13.11 -7.88
CA HIS A 77 -17.07 -12.72 -8.27
C HIS A 77 -18.01 -12.93 -7.07
N PRO A 78 -18.69 -11.87 -6.59
CA PRO A 78 -19.66 -12.02 -5.52
C PRO A 78 -20.75 -13.04 -5.83
N GLY A 79 -20.90 -14.04 -4.96
CA GLY A 79 -21.92 -15.08 -5.09
C GLY A 79 -21.46 -16.35 -5.80
N GLU A 80 -20.22 -16.38 -6.28
CA GLU A 80 -19.50 -17.59 -6.68
C GLU A 80 -18.60 -18.11 -5.56
#